data_AF-A0ABD5U666-F1
#
_entry.id   AF-A0ABD5U666-F1
#
_cell.length_a   1.000
_cell.length_b   1.000
_cell.length_c   1.000
_cell.angle_alpha   90.00
_cell.angle_beta   90.00
_cell.angle_gamma   90.00
#
_symmetry.space_group_name_H-M   'P 1'
#
loop_
_entity.id
_entity.type
_entity.pdbx_description
1 polymer ?
#
loop_
_entity_poly.entity_id
_entity_poly.type
_entity_poly.pdbx_seq_one_letter_code
_entity_poly.pdbx_strand_id
1 'polypeptide(L)'
;MSASLTSNVGWAALTVCASLVLTGGTWLVLQRHVPAVAATAGCAGLFAVFGQTLDAVSTFVGVDVLSFVEQVPLSRSILDATAALPTAPLLGSAWLFVGLKVGLAVALVALLADPRRPLGATDRLALLAAGAFGLVPGLSNLWLYATA
;
A
#
# COMPACT_ATOMS: atom_id res chain seq x y z
N MET A 1 -12.69 24.18 5.76
CA MET A 1 -12.49 24.63 4.37
C MET A 1 -13.12 23.60 3.46
N SER A 2 -14.19 23.94 2.75
CA SER A 2 -14.83 23.02 1.79
C SER A 2 -13.93 22.92 0.56
N ALA A 3 -13.15 21.85 0.49
CA ALA A 3 -12.42 21.47 -0.72
C ALA A 3 -13.44 21.31 -1.87
N SER A 4 -13.19 21.95 -3.02
CA SER A 4 -14.05 21.74 -4.20
C SER A 4 -13.82 20.32 -4.73
N LEU A 5 -14.84 19.66 -5.28
CA LEU A 5 -14.73 18.32 -5.89
C LEU A 5 -13.49 18.15 -6.79
N THR A 6 -13.13 19.21 -7.54
CA THR A 6 -11.92 19.26 -8.38
C THR A 6 -10.61 19.04 -7.61
N SER A 7 -10.52 19.52 -6.36
CA SER A 7 -9.35 19.33 -5.52
C SER A 7 -9.25 17.90 -4.95
N ASN A 8 -10.38 17.27 -4.62
CA ASN A 8 -10.38 15.90 -4.08
C ASN A 8 -10.07 14.85 -5.16
N VAL A 9 -10.54 15.06 -6.39
CA VAL A 9 -10.11 14.26 -7.55
C VAL A 9 -8.62 14.41 -7.82
N GLY A 10 -8.06 15.61 -7.62
CA GLY A 10 -6.62 15.85 -7.67
C GLY A 10 -5.84 14.99 -6.66
N TRP A 11 -6.36 14.88 -5.43
CA TRP A 11 -5.78 14.01 -4.40
C TRP A 11 -5.88 12.53 -4.74
N ALA A 12 -6.97 12.08 -5.36
CA ALA A 12 -7.07 10.70 -5.86
C ALA A 12 -6.00 10.39 -6.90
N ALA A 13 -5.80 11.29 -7.88
CA ALA A 13 -4.76 11.12 -8.90
C ALA A 13 -3.35 11.12 -8.27
N LEU A 14 -3.06 12.06 -7.37
CA LEU A 14 -1.78 12.11 -6.66
C LEU A 14 -1.52 10.85 -5.83
N THR A 15 -2.56 10.32 -5.16
CA THR A 15 -2.48 9.07 -4.39
C THR A 15 -2.10 7.89 -5.27
N VAL A 16 -2.72 7.75 -6.44
CA VAL A 16 -2.37 6.71 -7.42
C VAL A 16 -0.94 6.89 -7.91
N CYS A 17 -0.56 8.11 -8.29
CA CYS A 17 0.80 8.41 -8.74
C CYS A 17 1.86 8.08 -7.67
N ALA A 18 1.65 8.51 -6.43
CA ALA A 18 2.54 8.21 -5.30
C ALA A 18 2.63 6.69 -5.05
N SER A 19 1.49 5.98 -5.14
CA SER A 19 1.45 4.52 -4.99
C SER A 19 2.24 3.81 -6.08
N LEU A 20 2.13 4.26 -7.34
CA LEU A 20 2.88 3.72 -8.47
C LEU A 20 4.39 3.98 -8.31
N VAL A 21 4.79 5.17 -7.87
CA VAL A 21 6.19 5.51 -7.61
C VAL A 21 6.76 4.63 -6.51
N LEU A 22 6.05 4.50 -5.37
CA LEU A 22 6.51 3.70 -4.25
C LEU A 22 6.53 2.19 -4.58
N THR A 23 5.55 1.71 -5.34
CA THR A 23 5.52 0.34 -5.87
C THR A 23 6.71 0.10 -6.79
N GLY A 24 6.95 1.01 -7.75
CA GLY A 24 8.07 0.92 -8.68
C GLY A 24 9.41 0.92 -7.97
N GLY A 25 9.59 1.82 -7.00
CA GLY A 25 10.79 1.86 -6.15
C GLY A 25 11.00 0.56 -5.38
N THR A 26 9.97 0.07 -4.70
CA THR A 26 10.01 -1.19 -3.94
C THR A 26 10.34 -2.38 -4.85
N TRP A 27 9.72 -2.45 -6.03
CA TRP A 27 9.94 -3.53 -6.99
C TRP A 27 11.35 -3.47 -7.60
N LEU A 28 11.88 -2.27 -7.87
CA LEU A 28 13.26 -2.10 -8.32
C LEU A 28 14.26 -2.56 -7.25
N VAL A 29 14.00 -2.28 -5.97
CA VAL A 29 14.81 -2.77 -4.84
C VAL A 29 14.78 -4.31 -4.82
N LEU A 30 13.61 -4.94 -4.95
CA LEU A 30 13.49 -6.40 -5.04
C LEU A 30 14.26 -6.97 -6.22
N GLN A 31 14.13 -6.39 -7.42
CA GLN A 31 14.87 -6.84 -8.60
C GLN A 31 16.38 -6.71 -8.44
N ARG A 32 16.87 -5.68 -7.72
CA ARG A 32 18.30 -5.47 -7.52
C ARG A 32 18.90 -6.36 -6.45
N HIS A 33 18.21 -6.54 -5.34
CA HIS A 33 18.77 -7.23 -4.17
C HIS A 33 18.42 -8.72 -4.11
N VAL A 34 17.26 -9.11 -4.66
CA VAL A 34 16.79 -10.50 -4.70
C VAL A 34 16.20 -10.84 -6.08
N PRO A 35 16.98 -10.70 -7.17
CA PRO A 35 16.49 -10.81 -8.56
C PRO A 35 15.77 -12.13 -8.83
N ALA A 36 16.25 -13.25 -8.28
CA ALA A 36 15.65 -14.56 -8.49
C ALA A 36 14.25 -14.67 -7.86
N VAL A 37 14.05 -14.08 -6.67
CA VAL A 37 12.74 -14.01 -6.00
C VAL A 37 11.79 -13.13 -6.81
N ALA A 38 12.25 -11.95 -7.24
CA ALA A 38 11.45 -11.04 -8.04
C ALA A 38 11.02 -11.67 -9.38
N ALA A 39 11.93 -12.42 -10.02
CA ALA A 39 11.65 -13.15 -11.26
C ALA A 39 10.61 -14.26 -11.05
N THR A 40 10.74 -15.06 -9.98
CA THR A 40 9.78 -16.12 -9.65
C THR A 40 8.40 -15.56 -9.31
N ALA A 41 8.33 -14.46 -8.55
CA ALA A 41 7.07 -13.83 -8.17
C ALA A 41 6.37 -13.16 -9.37
N GLY A 42 7.14 -12.57 -10.27
CA GLY A 42 6.66 -11.93 -11.49
C GLY A 42 5.53 -10.93 -11.25
N CYS A 43 4.55 -10.91 -12.15
CA CYS A 43 3.41 -9.98 -12.07
C CYS A 43 2.54 -10.20 -10.82
N ALA A 44 2.45 -11.42 -10.29
CA ALA A 44 1.66 -11.68 -9.08
C ALA A 44 2.28 -10.99 -7.86
N GLY A 45 3.61 -11.04 -7.74
CA GLY A 45 4.33 -10.30 -6.70
C GLY A 45 4.22 -8.79 -6.88
N LEU A 46 4.38 -8.28 -8.10
CA LEU A 46 4.23 -6.85 -8.38
C LEU A 46 2.82 -6.34 -8.04
N PHE A 47 1.79 -7.13 -8.38
CA PHE A 47 0.41 -6.83 -8.02
C PHE A 47 0.18 -6.82 -6.50
N ALA A 48 0.78 -7.77 -5.77
CA ALA A 48 0.72 -7.80 -4.31
C ALA A 48 1.31 -6.52 -3.68
N VAL A 49 2.48 -6.09 -4.16
CA VAL A 49 3.12 -4.84 -3.75
C VAL A 49 2.25 -3.63 -4.09
N PHE A 50 1.74 -3.56 -5.31
CA PHE A 50 0.88 -2.45 -5.74
C PHE A 50 -0.38 -2.32 -4.88
N GLY A 51 -1.12 -3.42 -4.69
CA GLY A 51 -2.38 -3.40 -3.95
C GLY A 51 -2.20 -2.96 -2.50
N GLN A 52 -1.19 -3.52 -1.80
CA GLN A 52 -0.89 -3.12 -0.42
C GLN A 52 -0.35 -1.68 -0.34
N THR A 53 0.42 -1.23 -1.33
CA THR A 53 0.92 0.15 -1.38
C THR A 53 -0.21 1.14 -1.61
N LEU A 54 -1.15 0.85 -2.51
CA LEU A 54 -2.30 1.73 -2.78
C LEU A 54 -3.18 1.89 -1.54
N ASP A 55 -3.45 0.80 -0.84
CA ASP A 55 -4.14 0.84 0.46
C ASP A 55 -3.47 1.79 1.43
N ALA A 56 -2.16 1.61 1.61
CA ALA A 56 -1.44 2.35 2.63
C ALA A 56 -1.31 3.84 2.30
N VAL A 57 -0.99 4.17 1.04
CA VAL A 57 -0.85 5.56 0.60
C VAL A 57 -2.20 6.26 0.59
N SER A 58 -3.28 5.59 0.16
CA SER A 58 -4.62 6.18 0.27
C SER A 58 -5.02 6.36 1.73
N THR A 59 -4.81 5.39 2.61
CA THR A 59 -5.10 5.57 4.04
C THR A 59 -4.33 6.77 4.62
N PHE A 60 -3.05 6.91 4.26
CA PHE A 60 -2.23 8.05 4.64
C PHE A 60 -2.83 9.38 4.16
N VAL A 61 -3.12 9.52 2.87
CA VAL A 61 -3.67 10.76 2.30
C VAL A 61 -5.04 11.05 2.89
N GLY A 62 -5.89 10.03 3.03
CA GLY A 62 -7.21 10.16 3.62
C GLY A 62 -7.16 10.74 5.03
N VAL A 63 -6.31 10.18 5.89
CA VAL A 63 -6.20 10.59 7.30
C VAL A 63 -5.42 11.88 7.47
N ASP A 64 -4.19 11.96 6.96
CA ASP A 64 -3.27 13.05 7.27
C ASP A 64 -3.48 14.30 6.40
N VAL A 65 -4.11 14.19 5.23
CA VAL A 65 -4.33 15.32 4.31
C VAL A 65 -5.80 15.71 4.23
N LEU A 66 -6.70 14.73 4.14
CA LEU A 66 -8.13 14.95 3.96
C LEU A 66 -8.93 14.87 5.27
N SER A 67 -8.27 14.57 6.39
CA SER A 67 -8.86 14.48 7.73
C SER A 67 -10.01 13.46 7.84
N PHE A 68 -9.95 12.39 7.04
CA PHE A 68 -10.88 11.26 7.16
C PHE A 68 -10.52 10.40 8.37
N VAL A 69 -11.52 9.66 8.86
CA VAL A 69 -11.36 8.76 10.00
C VAL A 69 -11.22 7.32 9.51
N GLU A 70 -10.15 6.66 9.93
CA GLU A 70 -9.94 5.23 9.69
C GLU A 70 -10.99 4.38 10.45
N GLN A 71 -11.67 3.49 9.74
CA GLN A 71 -12.78 2.70 10.28
C GLN A 71 -12.33 1.31 10.73
N VAL A 72 -11.25 0.76 10.15
CA VAL A 72 -10.77 -0.58 10.49
C VAL A 72 -10.05 -0.53 11.84
N PRO A 73 -10.52 -1.24 12.88
CA PRO A 73 -9.98 -1.11 14.23
C PRO A 73 -8.47 -1.38 14.35
N LEU A 74 -7.98 -2.35 13.59
CA LEU A 74 -6.56 -2.70 13.58
C LEU A 74 -5.71 -1.62 12.89
N SER A 75 -6.17 -1.06 11.77
CA SER A 75 -5.48 0.05 11.11
C SER A 75 -5.47 1.27 12.03
N ARG A 76 -6.61 1.56 12.66
CA ARG A 76 -6.75 2.67 13.60
C ARG A 76 -5.79 2.58 14.78
N SER A 77 -5.64 1.39 15.39
CA SER A 77 -4.70 1.22 16.50
C SER A 77 -3.24 1.46 16.10
N ILE A 78 -2.86 1.09 14.87
CA ILE A 78 -1.54 1.41 14.30
C ILE A 78 -1.38 2.92 14.15
N LEU A 79 -2.38 3.60 13.58
CA LEU A 79 -2.36 5.06 13.38
C LEU A 79 -2.28 5.80 14.72
N ASP A 80 -3.09 5.40 15.71
CA ASP A 80 -3.07 6.00 17.05
C ASP A 80 -1.71 5.81 17.74
N ALA A 81 -1.11 4.61 17.63
CA ALA A 81 0.23 4.36 18.17
C ALA A 81 1.30 5.20 17.45
N THR A 82 1.16 5.38 16.13
CA THR A 82 2.08 6.16 15.32
C THR A 82 1.96 7.65 15.61
N ALA A 83 0.74 8.14 15.83
CA ALA A 83 0.46 9.53 16.22
C ALA A 83 1.08 9.90 17.58
N ALA A 84 1.27 8.91 18.47
CA ALA A 84 1.95 9.11 19.75
C ALA A 84 3.49 9.17 19.63
N LEU A 85 4.06 8.87 18.45
CA LEU A 85 5.51 8.92 18.26
C LEU A 85 6.00 10.37 18.06
N PRO A 86 7.23 10.71 18.52
CA PRO A 86 7.82 12.03 18.30
C PRO A 86 8.00 12.40 16.82
N THR A 87 7.96 11.41 15.92
CA THR A 87 8.07 11.60 14.47
C THR A 87 6.76 12.01 13.80
N ALA A 88 5.62 11.86 14.46
CA ALA A 88 4.31 12.14 13.88
C ALA A 88 4.16 13.57 13.33
N PRO A 89 4.66 14.63 14.00
CA PRO A 89 4.59 15.99 13.46
C PRO A 89 5.37 16.19 12.16
N LEU A 90 6.35 15.32 11.86
CA LEU A 90 7.20 15.42 10.67
C LEU A 90 6.73 14.51 9.53
N LEU A 91 6.23 13.31 9.87
CA LEU A 91 5.94 12.25 8.90
C LEU A 91 4.45 11.96 8.74
N GLY A 92 3.57 12.54 9.56
CA GLY A 92 2.14 12.21 9.62
C GLY A 92 1.82 11.12 10.65
N SER A 93 0.55 10.79 10.81
CA SER A 93 0.09 9.72 11.71
C SER A 93 0.05 8.35 11.05
N ALA A 94 0.11 8.28 9.71
CA ALA A 94 -0.03 7.01 8.99
C ALA A 94 1.27 6.49 8.33
N TRP A 95 2.42 7.15 8.49
CA TRP A 95 3.66 6.73 7.80
C TRP A 95 4.09 5.31 8.14
N LEU A 96 3.89 4.87 9.39
CA LEU A 96 4.23 3.52 9.82
C LEU A 96 3.31 2.49 9.15
N PHE A 97 2.03 2.83 8.93
CA PHE A 97 1.10 1.97 8.21
C PHE A 97 1.57 1.74 6.77
N VAL A 98 2.10 2.78 6.10
CA VAL A 98 2.76 2.64 4.78
C VAL A 98 3.93 1.68 4.84
N GLY A 99 4.85 1.87 5.81
CA GLY A 99 5.99 0.99 5.99
C GLY A 99 5.58 -0.48 6.24
N LEU A 100 4.58 -0.71 7.09
CA LEU A 100 4.06 -2.03 7.42
C LEU A 100 3.44 -2.73 6.21
N LYS A 101 2.62 -2.03 5.43
CA LYS A 101 1.95 -2.57 4.24
C LYS A 101 2.94 -2.94 3.14
N VAL A 102 3.90 -2.05 2.86
CA VAL A 102 4.97 -2.31 1.90
C VAL A 102 5.86 -3.46 2.40
N GLY A 103 6.24 -3.45 3.68
CA GLY A 103 7.03 -4.51 4.30
C GLY A 103 6.33 -5.87 4.27
N LEU A 104 5.02 -5.91 4.57
CA LEU A 104 4.19 -7.11 4.46
C LEU A 104 4.18 -7.64 3.02
N ALA A 105 3.98 -6.78 2.03
CA ALA A 105 3.98 -7.20 0.63
C ALA A 105 5.34 -7.77 0.19
N VAL A 106 6.43 -7.12 0.57
CA VAL A 106 7.80 -7.59 0.35
C VAL A 106 8.04 -8.95 1.02
N ALA A 107 7.60 -9.11 2.27
CA ALA A 107 7.72 -10.36 3.01
C ALA A 107 6.93 -11.49 2.34
N LEU A 108 5.70 -11.23 1.90
CA LEU A 108 4.89 -12.21 1.17
C LEU A 108 5.55 -12.63 -0.14
N VAL A 109 6.09 -11.69 -0.90
CA VAL A 109 6.87 -12.00 -2.12
C VAL A 109 8.06 -12.88 -1.78
N ALA A 110 8.84 -12.54 -0.74
CA ALA A 110 10.01 -13.31 -0.34
C ALA A 110 9.67 -14.72 0.16
N LEU A 111 8.57 -14.88 0.90
CA LEU A 111 8.14 -16.17 1.46
C LEU A 111 7.51 -17.10 0.43
N LEU A 112 6.75 -16.55 -0.52
CA LEU A 112 5.95 -17.34 -1.46
C LEU A 112 6.68 -17.63 -2.77
N ALA A 113 7.64 -16.79 -3.17
CA ALA A 113 8.37 -16.94 -4.44
C ALA A 113 9.74 -17.60 -4.26
N ASP A 114 9.76 -18.85 -3.80
CA ASP A 114 10.99 -19.65 -3.68
C ASP A 114 11.66 -19.83 -5.06
N PRO A 115 12.87 -19.29 -5.28
CA PRO A 115 13.55 -19.38 -6.58
C PRO A 115 13.96 -20.79 -7.00
N ARG A 116 13.93 -21.77 -6.09
CA ARG A 116 14.31 -23.15 -6.38
C ARG A 116 13.26 -23.93 -7.15
N ARG A 117 12.04 -23.39 -7.28
CA ARG A 117 10.92 -24.02 -7.99
C ARG A 117 10.07 -22.98 -8.74
N PRO A 118 9.34 -23.39 -9.78
CA PRO A 118 8.34 -22.52 -10.40
C PRO A 118 7.28 -22.08 -9.38
N LEU A 119 6.76 -20.85 -9.53
CA LEU A 119 5.70 -20.33 -8.66
C LEU A 119 4.41 -21.16 -8.83
N GLY A 120 4.09 -21.94 -7.80
CA GLY A 120 2.92 -22.80 -7.76
C GLY A 120 1.60 -22.03 -7.80
N ALA A 121 0.51 -22.72 -8.14
CA ALA A 121 -0.82 -22.11 -8.20
C ALA A 121 -1.25 -21.52 -6.84
N THR A 122 -1.02 -22.24 -5.74
CA THR A 122 -1.35 -21.78 -4.39
C THR A 122 -0.58 -20.52 -4.01
N ASP A 123 0.74 -20.50 -4.24
CA ASP A 123 1.60 -19.34 -3.94
C ASP A 123 1.19 -18.12 -4.77
N ARG A 124 0.86 -18.33 -6.06
CA ARG A 124 0.34 -17.30 -6.95
C ARG A 124 -1.00 -16.75 -6.50
N LEU A 125 -1.94 -17.62 -6.12
CA LEU A 125 -3.25 -17.22 -5.61
C LEU A 125 -3.11 -16.44 -4.29
N ALA A 126 -2.18 -16.83 -3.42
CA ALA A 126 -1.91 -16.11 -2.18
C ALA A 126 -1.38 -14.70 -2.46
N LEU A 127 -0.46 -14.51 -3.41
CA LEU A 127 0.01 -13.19 -3.82
C LEU A 127 -1.10 -12.34 -4.45
N LEU A 128 -1.93 -12.93 -5.31
CA LEU A 128 -3.09 -12.24 -5.89
C LEU A 128 -4.11 -11.84 -4.81
N ALA A 129 -4.41 -12.73 -3.86
CA ALA A 129 -5.30 -12.44 -2.74
C ALA A 129 -4.72 -11.31 -1.86
N ALA A 130 -3.43 -11.34 -1.57
CA ALA A 130 -2.76 -10.26 -0.85
C ALA A 130 -2.87 -8.92 -1.58
N GLY A 131 -2.65 -8.89 -2.89
CA GLY A 131 -2.85 -7.68 -3.69
C GLY A 131 -4.30 -7.19 -3.63
N ALA A 132 -5.27 -8.10 -3.79
CA ALA A 132 -6.69 -7.77 -3.72
C ALA A 132 -7.11 -7.22 -2.35
N PHE A 133 -6.60 -7.78 -1.25
CA PHE A 133 -6.90 -7.30 0.10
C PHE A 133 -6.37 -5.90 0.41
N GLY A 134 -5.32 -5.45 -0.28
CA GLY A 134 -4.92 -4.03 -0.25
C GLY A 134 -5.71 -3.19 -1.26
N LEU A 135 -5.90 -3.71 -2.48
CA LEU A 135 -6.56 -2.98 -3.54
C LEU A 135 -8.00 -2.56 -3.18
N VAL A 136 -8.76 -3.43 -2.51
CA VAL A 136 -10.15 -3.16 -2.15
C VAL A 136 -10.30 -1.94 -1.21
N PRO A 137 -9.64 -1.89 -0.03
CA PRO A 137 -9.63 -0.68 0.79
C PRO A 137 -9.06 0.54 0.06
N GLY A 138 -7.99 0.36 -0.72
CA GLY A 138 -7.38 1.45 -1.48
C GLY A 138 -8.34 2.11 -2.47
N LEU A 139 -9.08 1.30 -3.24
CA LEU A 139 -10.10 1.79 -4.16
C LEU A 139 -11.28 2.41 -3.41
N SER A 140 -11.67 1.86 -2.26
CA SER A 140 -12.70 2.44 -1.41
C SER A 140 -12.34 3.86 -0.95
N ASN A 141 -11.08 4.08 -0.56
CA ASN A 141 -10.58 5.40 -0.19
C ASN A 141 -10.60 6.37 -1.37
N LEU A 142 -10.11 5.95 -2.54
CA LEU A 142 -10.15 6.79 -3.75
C LEU A 142 -11.58 7.17 -4.15
N TRP A 143 -12.52 6.22 -4.01
CA TRP A 143 -13.93 6.49 -4.24
C TRP A 143 -14.47 7.55 -3.27
N LEU A 144 -14.13 7.44 -1.98
CA LEU A 144 -14.51 8.45 -1.00
C LEU A 144 -13.98 9.83 -1.37
N TYR A 145 -12.74 9.96 -1.86
CA TYR A 145 -12.22 11.26 -2.33
C TYR A 145 -13.02 11.81 -3.49
N ALA A 146 -13.37 10.97 -4.46
CA ALA A 146 -14.09 11.41 -5.64
C ALA A 146 -15.53 11.86 -5.34
N THR A 147 -16.13 11.36 -4.25
CA THR A 147 -17.52 11.65 -3.87
C THR A 147 -17.68 12.66 -2.74
N ALA A 148 -16.60 12.98 -2.01
CA ALA A 148 -16.58 13.98 -0.95
C ALA A 148 -16.38 15.41 -1.51
#